data_AF-A0A257H0M6-F1
#
_entry.id   AF-A0A257H0M6-F1
#
_cell.length_a   1.000
_cell.length_b   1.000
_cell.length_c   1.000
_cell.angle_alpha   90.00
_cell.angle_beta   90.00
_cell.angle_gamma   90.00
#
_symmetry.space_group_name_H-M   'P 1'
#
loop_
_entity.id
_entity.type
_entity.pdbx_description
1 polymer ?
#
loop_
_entity_poly.entity_id
_entity_poly.type
_entity_poly.pdbx_seq_one_letter_code
_entity_poly.pdbx_strand_id
1 'polypeptide(L)'
;MKLTKASSGLSAAVLLSMLLVGCGGGGGGGTPAESSGVLADGFGPGNAAGCPKSVFSDIWINNRLGCLAVGQAFVNGGLKASGTKADRAFLISQSVADQSLNNPLGGSVARHYKYFLCVRNAPAGLTGQAASSDLADALGIGSVLRTLYFPPDVTSNSLRSEGAVDSVVAVTCDRSVHPVVVDFNTGKVESVNSAALPNLQIYDH
;
A
#
# COMPACT_ATOMS: atom_id res chain seq x y z
N MET A 1 26.60 53.71 15.49
CA MET A 1 27.35 54.53 14.51
C MET A 1 28.08 53.60 13.56
N LYS A 2 27.93 53.85 12.24
CA LYS A 2 28.86 53.59 11.10
C LYS A 2 29.37 52.15 10.92
N LEU A 3 28.85 51.44 9.89
CA LEU A 3 29.35 51.37 8.49
C LEU A 3 30.60 50.47 8.41
N THR A 4 30.70 49.46 7.53
CA THR A 4 30.85 49.55 6.06
C THR A 4 30.84 48.10 5.51
N LYS A 5 30.02 47.69 4.51
CA LYS A 5 30.28 47.64 3.04
C LYS A 5 31.58 46.88 2.68
N ALA A 6 31.70 46.05 1.63
CA ALA A 6 31.08 46.01 0.30
C ALA A 6 31.39 44.63 -0.36
N SER A 7 30.50 44.08 -1.22
CA SER A 7 30.59 44.06 -2.71
C SER A 7 31.62 43.05 -3.27
N SER A 8 31.52 42.40 -4.43
CA SER A 8 30.71 42.62 -5.65
C SER A 8 31.09 41.54 -6.69
N GLY A 9 30.13 41.22 -7.58
CA GLY A 9 30.36 40.96 -9.01
C GLY A 9 30.79 39.56 -9.44
N LEU A 10 30.50 39.09 -10.65
CA LEU A 10 29.83 39.72 -11.79
C LEU A 10 29.45 38.62 -12.83
N SER A 11 28.35 38.88 -13.53
CA SER A 11 27.95 38.49 -14.90
C SER A 11 28.72 37.44 -15.71
N ALA A 12 27.98 36.58 -16.41
CA ALA A 12 27.86 36.64 -17.88
C ALA A 12 26.78 35.69 -18.41
N ALA A 13 25.76 36.25 -19.05
CA ALA A 13 24.99 35.59 -20.10
C ALA A 13 25.74 35.76 -21.42
N VAL A 14 25.65 34.80 -22.36
CA VAL A 14 25.67 35.03 -23.83
C VAL A 14 25.25 33.75 -24.59
N LEU A 15 24.22 33.94 -25.45
CA LEU A 15 23.86 33.35 -26.77
C LEU A 15 24.36 31.95 -27.19
N LEU A 16 23.47 31.02 -27.58
CA LEU A 16 22.73 30.90 -28.87
C LEU A 16 23.64 30.63 -30.09
N SER A 17 23.57 29.42 -30.67
CA SER A 17 23.26 29.23 -32.11
C SER A 17 23.14 27.75 -32.52
N MET A 18 22.16 27.56 -33.41
CA MET A 18 21.72 26.39 -34.18
C MET A 18 22.79 25.71 -35.05
N LEU A 19 22.53 24.43 -35.37
CA LEU A 19 22.60 23.78 -36.70
C LEU A 19 22.16 22.30 -36.51
N LEU A 20 20.94 21.85 -36.85
CA LEU A 20 20.31 21.49 -38.14
C LEU A 20 20.93 20.31 -38.93
N VAL A 21 19.99 19.52 -39.50
CA VAL A 21 20.08 18.45 -40.53
C VAL A 21 20.27 17.02 -39.98
N GLY A 22 19.46 16.00 -40.30
CA GLY A 22 18.37 15.83 -41.29
C GLY A 22 17.67 14.48 -41.07
N CYS A 23 16.40 14.33 -41.43
CA CYS A 23 15.88 13.72 -42.68
C CYS A 23 15.23 12.35 -42.39
N GLY A 24 13.91 12.31 -42.18
CA GLY A 24 12.92 11.76 -43.15
C GLY A 24 12.07 10.71 -42.40
N GLY A 25 10.78 10.48 -42.62
CA GLY A 25 9.78 10.96 -43.57
C GLY A 25 8.62 9.93 -43.57
N GLY A 26 7.37 10.40 -43.61
CA GLY A 26 6.14 9.62 -43.86
C GLY A 26 5.47 9.03 -42.60
N GLY A 27 4.20 9.24 -42.27
CA GLY A 27 3.03 9.67 -43.06
C GLY A 27 1.96 8.58 -42.97
N GLY A 28 0.87 8.82 -42.23
CA GLY A 28 -0.28 7.90 -42.20
C GLY A 28 -1.23 8.18 -41.03
N GLY A 29 -2.37 8.80 -41.34
CA GLY A 29 -3.40 9.14 -40.36
C GLY A 29 -4.16 7.93 -39.82
N GLY A 30 -4.59 8.06 -38.56
CA GLY A 30 -5.52 7.16 -37.89
C GLY A 30 -6.16 7.92 -36.73
N THR A 31 -7.48 7.99 -36.73
CA THR A 31 -8.35 8.41 -35.62
C THR A 31 -7.86 7.90 -34.26
N PRO A 32 -8.09 8.60 -33.13
CA PRO A 32 -7.82 8.02 -31.82
C PRO A 32 -8.79 6.85 -31.62
N ALA A 33 -8.27 5.64 -31.84
CA ALA A 33 -8.88 4.42 -31.37
C ALA A 33 -8.93 4.47 -29.85
N GLU A 34 -10.09 4.12 -29.30
CA GLU A 34 -10.25 3.68 -27.92
C GLU A 34 -9.14 2.68 -27.58
N SER A 35 -8.20 3.05 -26.70
CA SER A 35 -7.24 2.10 -26.16
C SER A 35 -7.94 1.31 -25.05
N SER A 36 -8.72 0.31 -25.45
CA SER A 36 -8.85 -0.92 -24.66
C SER A 36 -7.46 -1.54 -24.56
N GLY A 37 -6.74 -1.21 -23.49
CA GLY A 37 -5.45 -1.78 -23.14
C GLY A 37 -5.63 -3.13 -22.47
N VAL A 38 -5.21 -4.17 -23.18
CA VAL A 38 -5.28 -5.59 -22.86
C VAL A 38 -4.57 -5.93 -21.55
N LEU A 39 -5.18 -6.86 -20.81
CA LEU A 39 -4.68 -7.58 -19.65
C LEU A 39 -3.22 -8.04 -19.84
N ALA A 40 -2.34 -7.61 -18.92
CA ALA A 40 -1.09 -8.29 -18.67
C ALA A 40 -1.24 -9.17 -17.43
N ASP A 41 -1.43 -10.47 -17.66
CA ASP A 41 -1.13 -11.52 -16.69
C ASP A 41 0.36 -11.44 -16.34
N GLY A 42 0.64 -10.95 -15.13
CA GLY A 42 2.00 -10.83 -14.62
C GLY A 42 1.93 -10.42 -13.16
N PHE A 43 2.43 -11.29 -12.28
CA PHE A 43 2.74 -10.96 -10.90
C PHE A 43 3.79 -9.83 -10.88
N GLY A 44 3.32 -8.59 -10.90
CA GLY A 44 4.09 -7.36 -10.76
C GLY A 44 3.42 -6.46 -9.71
N PRO A 45 4.16 -5.54 -9.07
CA PRO A 45 3.68 -4.79 -7.91
C PRO A 45 2.41 -4.01 -8.29
N GLY A 46 1.30 -4.35 -7.64
CA GLY A 46 0.01 -3.72 -7.89
C GLY A 46 0.14 -2.20 -7.88
N ASN A 47 -0.25 -1.56 -8.98
CA ASN A 47 -0.55 -0.13 -9.14
C ASN A 47 0.28 0.83 -8.25
N ALA A 48 1.61 0.78 -8.35
CA ALA A 48 2.53 1.59 -7.55
C ALA A 48 2.70 3.06 -8.04
N ALA A 49 1.95 3.51 -9.06
CA ALA A 49 2.14 4.85 -9.63
C ALA A 49 1.51 6.00 -8.80
N GLY A 50 0.83 5.69 -7.68
CA GLY A 50 0.15 6.69 -6.84
C GLY A 50 0.33 6.52 -5.34
N CYS A 51 1.25 5.65 -4.90
CA CYS A 51 1.40 5.31 -3.49
C CYS A 51 2.76 5.69 -2.92
N PRO A 52 2.93 6.98 -2.52
CA PRO A 52 4.18 7.45 -1.96
C PRO A 52 4.57 6.66 -0.71
N LYS A 53 5.88 6.57 -0.53
CA LYS A 53 6.56 6.03 0.64
C LYS A 53 7.69 7.00 0.99
N SER A 54 7.39 8.28 1.02
CA SER A 54 8.37 9.36 1.13
C SER A 54 8.56 9.80 2.58
N VAL A 55 7.52 9.68 3.41
CA VAL A 55 7.55 10.10 4.80
C VAL A 55 7.13 8.97 5.74
N PHE A 56 7.56 9.07 6.99
CA PHE A 56 7.26 8.06 8.02
C PHE A 56 5.76 7.74 8.10
N SER A 57 4.86 8.74 8.01
CA SER A 57 3.42 8.51 8.10
C SER A 57 2.86 7.58 7.01
N ASP A 58 3.53 7.46 5.87
CA ASP A 58 3.05 6.67 4.73
C ASP A 58 3.06 5.16 5.00
N ILE A 59 3.71 4.70 6.07
CA ILE A 59 3.82 3.28 6.39
C ILE A 59 2.59 2.70 7.08
N TRP A 60 1.76 3.54 7.73
CA TRP A 60 0.59 3.10 8.48
C TRP A 60 -0.52 2.62 7.55
N ILE A 61 -1.13 1.46 7.83
CA ILE A 61 -2.09 0.84 6.89
C ILE A 61 -3.27 1.76 6.55
N ASN A 62 -3.74 2.55 7.51
CA ASN A 62 -4.85 3.49 7.31
C ASN A 62 -4.50 4.63 6.36
N ASN A 63 -3.21 4.97 6.21
CA ASN A 63 -2.74 5.98 5.26
C ASN A 63 -2.45 5.37 3.88
N ARG A 64 -2.43 4.05 3.77
CA ARG A 64 -2.16 3.31 2.52
C ARG A 64 -3.40 2.70 1.89
N LEU A 65 -4.60 2.98 2.41
CA LEU A 65 -5.82 2.42 1.85
C LEU A 65 -6.01 2.80 0.37
N GLY A 66 -5.59 4.01 -0.03
CA GLY A 66 -5.57 4.46 -1.43
C GLY A 66 -4.63 3.68 -2.34
N CYS A 67 -3.79 2.79 -1.80
CA CYS A 67 -2.92 1.88 -2.56
C CYS A 67 -3.61 0.63 -3.03
N LEU A 68 -4.84 0.39 -2.57
CA LEU A 68 -5.62 -0.75 -3.02
C LEU A 68 -6.56 -0.32 -4.14
N ALA A 69 -6.57 -1.09 -5.22
CA ALA A 69 -7.56 -0.96 -6.28
C ALA A 69 -8.59 -2.11 -6.19
N VAL A 70 -9.86 -1.79 -6.45
CA VAL A 70 -10.88 -2.84 -6.63
C VAL A 70 -10.49 -3.71 -7.82
N GLY A 71 -10.64 -5.03 -7.68
CA GLY A 71 -10.29 -6.02 -8.70
C GLY A 71 -8.82 -6.43 -8.73
N GLN A 72 -7.94 -5.77 -7.97
CA GLN A 72 -6.54 -6.20 -7.87
C GLN A 72 -6.41 -7.54 -7.15
N ALA A 73 -5.37 -8.30 -7.49
CA ALA A 73 -5.03 -9.53 -6.77
C ALA A 73 -4.65 -9.21 -5.31
N PHE A 74 -5.14 -10.02 -4.38
CA PHE A 74 -4.90 -9.87 -2.95
C PHE A 74 -4.40 -11.18 -2.33
N VAL A 75 -5.10 -12.29 -2.56
CA VAL A 75 -4.78 -13.57 -1.93
C VAL A 75 -3.69 -14.30 -2.72
N ASN A 76 -2.47 -14.34 -2.19
CA ASN A 76 -1.32 -15.04 -2.80
C ASN A 76 -0.85 -16.20 -1.93
N GLY A 77 -0.65 -15.98 -0.62
CA GLY A 77 -0.25 -17.01 0.35
C GLY A 77 -1.41 -17.85 0.85
N GLY A 78 -2.62 -17.27 0.92
CA GLY A 78 -3.82 -17.91 1.46
C GLY A 78 -4.50 -18.95 0.56
N LEU A 79 -4.17 -19.06 -0.73
CA LEU A 79 -4.85 -19.96 -1.69
C LEU A 79 -4.81 -21.45 -1.31
N LYS A 80 -3.91 -21.84 -0.40
CA LYS A 80 -3.79 -23.21 0.12
C LYS A 80 -4.73 -23.50 1.30
N ALA A 81 -5.40 -22.47 1.84
CA ALA A 81 -6.33 -22.64 2.94
C ALA A 81 -7.56 -23.45 2.51
N SER A 82 -8.01 -24.34 3.39
CA SER A 82 -9.14 -25.24 3.14
C SER A 82 -10.12 -25.25 4.32
N GLY A 83 -11.21 -25.99 4.19
CA GLY A 83 -12.27 -26.10 5.20
C GLY A 83 -13.51 -25.27 4.91
N THR A 84 -14.45 -25.25 5.85
CA THR A 84 -15.74 -24.57 5.69
C THR A 84 -15.54 -23.08 5.43
N LYS A 85 -16.20 -22.59 4.38
CA LYS A 85 -16.14 -21.19 3.96
C LYS A 85 -17.16 -20.37 4.72
N ALA A 86 -16.73 -19.22 5.21
CA ALA A 86 -17.59 -18.21 5.83
C ALA A 86 -16.95 -16.84 5.66
N ASP A 87 -17.72 -15.78 5.77
CA ASP A 87 -17.18 -14.43 5.85
C ASP A 87 -16.47 -14.24 7.20
N ARG A 88 -15.27 -13.66 7.17
CA ARG A 88 -14.42 -13.49 8.35
C ARG A 88 -13.75 -12.12 8.36
N ALA A 89 -13.77 -11.45 9.51
CA ALA A 89 -13.01 -10.22 9.72
C ALA A 89 -11.77 -10.47 10.58
N PHE A 90 -10.69 -9.76 10.27
CA PHE A 90 -9.36 -9.94 10.84
C PHE A 90 -8.92 -8.69 11.60
N LEU A 91 -8.45 -8.88 12.83
CA LEU A 91 -7.71 -7.89 13.59
C LEU A 91 -6.30 -7.80 13.02
N ILE A 92 -5.90 -6.63 12.53
CA ILE A 92 -4.55 -6.41 12.00
C ILE A 92 -3.77 -5.58 13.01
N SER A 93 -2.56 -6.01 13.32
CA SER A 93 -1.65 -5.34 14.24
C SER A 93 -0.39 -4.95 13.46
N GLN A 94 0.08 -3.73 13.68
CA GLN A 94 1.20 -3.14 12.98
C GLN A 94 2.27 -2.67 13.96
N SER A 95 3.50 -3.13 13.78
CA SER A 95 4.67 -2.65 14.54
C SER A 95 5.71 -2.09 13.59
N VAL A 96 6.36 -1.01 14.01
CA VAL A 96 7.24 -0.20 13.17
C VAL A 96 8.48 0.15 13.96
N ALA A 97 9.65 0.13 13.30
CA ALA A 97 10.88 0.64 13.90
C ALA A 97 11.57 1.63 12.95
N ASP A 98 12.03 2.74 13.53
CA ASP A 98 12.87 3.73 12.85
C ASP A 98 14.31 3.24 12.65
N GLN A 99 15.18 4.10 12.10
CA GLN A 99 16.62 3.79 11.93
C GLN A 99 17.38 3.50 13.22
N SER A 100 16.89 3.99 14.35
CA SER A 100 17.46 3.74 15.67
C SER A 100 16.87 2.51 16.36
N LEU A 101 16.06 1.72 15.62
CA LEU A 101 15.28 0.59 16.14
C LEU A 101 14.25 0.99 17.21
N ASN A 102 13.91 2.28 17.29
CA ASN A 102 12.85 2.75 18.17
C ASN A 102 11.51 2.62 17.46
N ASN A 103 10.52 2.19 18.23
CA ASN A 103 9.14 2.25 17.79
C ASN A 103 8.56 3.60 18.19
N PRO A 104 8.00 4.40 17.25
CA PRO A 104 7.43 5.71 17.55
C PRO A 104 6.25 5.66 18.52
N LEU A 105 5.61 4.50 18.68
CA LEU A 105 4.51 4.28 19.64
C LEU A 105 5.02 3.88 21.03
N GLY A 106 6.33 3.65 21.19
CA GLY A 106 6.94 3.09 22.39
C GLY A 106 7.47 1.67 22.18
N GLY A 107 8.46 1.28 22.98
CA GLY A 107 9.06 -0.05 22.89
C GLY A 107 8.02 -1.15 23.06
N SER A 108 8.04 -2.15 22.16
CA SER A 108 7.13 -3.29 22.13
C SER A 108 5.65 -3.00 21.84
N VAL A 109 5.28 -1.75 21.48
CA VAL A 109 3.88 -1.39 21.19
C VAL A 109 3.50 -1.74 19.75
N ALA A 110 2.31 -2.28 19.54
CA ALA A 110 1.71 -2.43 18.23
C ALA A 110 0.46 -1.54 18.10
N ARG A 111 0.19 -1.06 16.89
CA ARG A 111 -1.09 -0.44 16.56
C ARG A 111 -2.04 -1.49 16.03
N HIS A 112 -3.18 -1.63 16.66
CA HIS A 112 -4.23 -2.57 16.29
C HIS A 112 -5.33 -1.87 15.51
N TYR A 113 -5.82 -2.55 14.47
CA TYR A 113 -6.86 -2.12 13.56
C TYR A 113 -7.93 -3.20 13.54
N LYS A 114 -8.94 -3.03 14.39
CA LYS A 114 -9.96 -4.05 14.60
C LYS A 114 -10.83 -4.21 13.36
N TYR A 115 -10.79 -5.39 12.77
CA TYR A 115 -11.62 -5.77 11.61
C TYR A 115 -11.42 -4.86 10.39
N PHE A 116 -10.18 -4.38 10.20
CA PHE A 116 -9.81 -3.59 9.02
C PHE A 116 -10.03 -4.36 7.70
N LEU A 117 -9.72 -5.66 7.72
CA LEU A 117 -9.85 -6.57 6.59
C LEU A 117 -10.99 -7.55 6.85
N CYS A 118 -11.94 -7.62 5.92
CA CYS A 118 -12.92 -8.70 5.86
C CYS A 118 -12.72 -9.54 4.60
N VAL A 119 -12.68 -10.85 4.75
CA VAL A 119 -12.53 -11.80 3.66
C VAL A 119 -13.82 -12.61 3.54
N ARG A 120 -14.49 -12.46 2.40
CA ARG A 120 -15.66 -13.25 2.04
C ARG A 120 -15.25 -14.65 1.65
N ASN A 121 -16.11 -15.61 1.95
CA ASN A 121 -15.89 -17.02 1.61
C ASN A 121 -14.54 -17.57 2.13
N ALA A 122 -14.02 -17.01 3.21
CA ALA A 122 -12.75 -17.40 3.81
C ALA A 122 -12.84 -18.84 4.34
N PRO A 123 -11.99 -19.78 3.87
CA PRO A 123 -11.91 -21.11 4.44
C PRO A 123 -11.49 -21.05 5.90
N ALA A 124 -11.95 -21.99 6.72
CA ALA A 124 -11.57 -22.06 8.13
C ALA A 124 -10.05 -22.15 8.36
N GLY A 125 -9.30 -22.72 7.41
CA GLY A 125 -7.84 -22.77 7.45
C GLY A 125 -7.12 -21.46 7.07
N LEU A 126 -7.84 -20.40 6.69
CA LEU A 126 -7.22 -19.10 6.42
C LEU A 126 -6.79 -18.46 7.73
N THR A 127 -5.49 -18.52 8.01
CA THR A 127 -4.92 -17.96 9.23
C THR A 127 -4.83 -16.44 9.13
N GLY A 128 -4.91 -15.75 10.27
CA GLY A 128 -4.69 -14.31 10.32
C GLY A 128 -3.28 -13.91 9.87
N GLN A 129 -2.28 -14.78 10.05
CA GLN A 129 -0.92 -14.56 9.53
C GLN A 129 -0.89 -14.54 8.00
N ALA A 130 -1.58 -15.48 7.34
CA ALA A 130 -1.70 -15.49 5.89
C ALA A 130 -2.44 -14.24 5.38
N ALA A 131 -3.58 -13.90 5.99
CA ALA A 131 -4.35 -12.70 5.64
C ALA A 131 -3.55 -11.41 5.83
N SER A 132 -2.75 -11.31 6.90
CA SER A 132 -1.89 -10.14 7.16
C SER A 132 -0.72 -10.04 6.19
N SER A 133 -0.15 -11.18 5.78
CA SER A 133 0.89 -11.21 4.74
C SER A 133 0.34 -10.76 3.39
N ASP A 134 -0.81 -11.30 2.98
CA ASP A 134 -1.50 -10.91 1.76
C ASP A 134 -1.85 -9.40 1.78
N LEU A 135 -2.32 -8.87 2.92
CA LEU A 135 -2.57 -7.44 3.10
C LEU A 135 -1.30 -6.60 3.00
N ALA A 136 -0.21 -7.04 3.63
CA ALA A 136 1.07 -6.35 3.58
C ALA A 136 1.58 -6.26 2.14
N ASP A 137 1.52 -7.37 1.40
CA ASP A 137 1.93 -7.41 -0.01
C ASP A 137 1.04 -6.52 -0.88
N ALA A 138 -0.29 -6.58 -0.69
CA ALA A 138 -1.25 -5.77 -1.45
C ALA A 138 -1.10 -4.26 -1.20
N LEU A 139 -0.73 -3.84 0.02
CA LEU A 139 -0.46 -2.44 0.37
C LEU A 139 0.96 -1.99 -0.05
N GLY A 140 1.77 -2.91 -0.56
CA GLY A 140 3.19 -2.71 -0.81
C GLY A 140 3.98 -2.41 0.46
N ILE A 141 3.55 -2.94 1.60
CA ILE A 141 4.25 -2.85 2.89
C ILE A 141 5.15 -4.08 3.11
N GLY A 142 4.80 -5.25 2.52
CA GLY A 142 5.62 -6.48 2.49
C GLY A 142 6.66 -6.46 1.37
N SER A 143 7.76 -7.25 1.37
CA SER A 143 8.06 -8.49 2.10
C SER A 143 9.52 -8.57 2.58
N VAL A 144 9.84 -9.67 3.29
CA VAL A 144 11.10 -10.31 3.76
C VAL A 144 12.43 -9.91 3.11
N LEU A 145 12.44 -9.34 1.91
CA LEU A 145 13.60 -8.71 1.31
C LEU A 145 13.62 -7.24 1.74
N ARG A 146 14.63 -6.83 2.53
CA ARG A 146 14.90 -5.45 3.01
C ARG A 146 14.92 -4.35 1.93
N THR A 147 14.68 -4.71 0.69
CA THR A 147 14.54 -3.89 -0.49
C THR A 147 13.16 -4.23 -1.04
N LEU A 148 12.13 -3.41 -0.82
CA LEU A 148 11.73 -2.41 -1.80
C LEU A 148 10.87 -1.33 -1.15
N TYR A 149 11.57 -0.24 -0.80
CA TYR A 149 11.07 1.05 -0.32
C TYR A 149 10.31 1.01 1.01
N PHE A 150 11.03 1.30 2.08
CA PHE A 150 10.49 2.04 3.23
C PHE A 150 10.86 3.53 3.04
N PRO A 151 10.13 4.47 3.66
CA PRO A 151 10.62 5.84 3.81
C PRO A 151 12.02 5.84 4.44
N PRO A 152 12.87 6.84 4.15
CA PRO A 152 14.25 6.87 4.64
C PRO A 152 14.39 6.59 6.14
N ASP A 153 13.44 7.07 6.95
CA ASP A 153 13.53 6.99 8.41
C ASP A 153 12.98 5.68 9.01
N VAL A 154 12.64 4.68 8.20
CA VAL A 154 12.01 3.42 8.65
C VAL A 154 12.91 2.23 8.33
N THR A 155 13.24 1.44 9.35
CA THR A 155 14.06 0.21 9.21
C THR A 155 13.24 -1.06 9.18
N SER A 156 12.08 -1.07 9.83
CA SER A 156 11.18 -2.22 9.77
C SER A 156 9.72 -1.80 9.90
N ASN A 157 8.86 -2.55 9.23
CA ASN A 157 7.42 -2.48 9.35
C ASN A 157 6.88 -3.91 9.26
N SER A 158 6.04 -4.31 10.21
CA SER A 158 5.46 -5.65 10.24
C SER A 158 3.97 -5.58 10.47
N LEU A 159 3.22 -6.35 9.68
CA LEU A 159 1.80 -6.60 9.87
C LEU A 159 1.63 -8.02 10.39
N ARG A 160 0.83 -8.17 11.44
CA ARG A 160 0.52 -9.46 12.06
C ARG A 160 -0.96 -9.47 12.42
N SER A 161 -1.60 -10.62 12.33
CA SER A 161 -2.84 -10.84 13.06
C SER A 161 -2.39 -11.41 14.40
N GLU A 162 -2.56 -10.66 15.48
CA GLU A 162 -2.13 -11.15 16.78
C GLU A 162 -2.87 -12.42 17.18
N GLY A 163 -2.21 -13.31 17.89
CA GLY A 163 -2.78 -14.58 18.37
C GLY A 163 -3.74 -14.43 19.56
N ALA A 164 -4.24 -13.22 19.82
CA ALA A 164 -5.20 -12.98 20.88
C ALA A 164 -6.60 -13.52 20.53
N VAL A 165 -7.42 -13.68 21.58
CA VAL A 165 -8.87 -13.89 21.47
C VAL A 165 -9.43 -12.77 20.58
N ASP A 166 -10.33 -13.11 19.64
CA ASP A 166 -10.94 -12.19 18.66
C ASP A 166 -10.08 -11.72 17.47
N SER A 167 -8.92 -12.34 17.25
CA SER A 167 -8.07 -12.03 16.09
C SER A 167 -8.73 -12.31 14.74
N VAL A 168 -9.63 -13.29 14.70
CA VAL A 168 -10.48 -13.62 13.57
C VAL A 168 -11.89 -13.91 14.08
N VAL A 169 -12.88 -13.25 13.51
CA VAL A 169 -14.29 -13.46 13.86
C VAL A 169 -15.12 -13.79 12.63
N ALA A 170 -16.10 -14.68 12.80
CA ALA A 170 -17.11 -14.93 11.78
C ALA A 170 -18.14 -13.79 11.81
N VAL A 171 -18.25 -13.05 10.72
CA VAL A 171 -19.16 -11.89 10.56
C VAL A 171 -19.56 -11.80 9.09
N THR A 172 -20.65 -11.11 8.78
CA THR A 172 -20.95 -10.77 7.37
C THR A 172 -20.07 -9.61 6.93
N CYS A 173 -19.36 -9.77 5.81
CA CYS A 173 -18.57 -8.65 5.28
C CYS A 173 -19.48 -7.56 4.73
N ASP A 174 -19.42 -6.39 5.36
CA ASP A 174 -20.15 -5.19 4.96
C ASP A 174 -19.17 -4.14 4.41
N ARG A 175 -19.39 -3.70 3.17
CA ARG A 175 -18.55 -2.72 2.47
C ARG A 175 -18.64 -1.32 3.07
N SER A 176 -19.70 -1.02 3.81
CA SER A 176 -19.88 0.27 4.51
C SER A 176 -19.14 0.32 5.85
N VAL A 177 -18.88 -0.85 6.46
CA VAL A 177 -18.25 -0.98 7.78
C VAL A 177 -16.75 -1.33 7.67
N HIS A 178 -16.38 -2.19 6.72
CA HIS A 178 -15.01 -2.70 6.60
C HIS A 178 -14.22 -1.86 5.58
N PRO A 179 -13.05 -1.31 5.96
CA PRO A 179 -12.18 -0.57 5.04
C PRO A 179 -11.77 -1.37 3.81
N VAL A 180 -11.52 -2.68 3.98
CA VAL A 180 -11.15 -3.58 2.88
C VAL A 180 -12.02 -4.83 2.92
N VAL A 181 -12.66 -5.13 1.78
CA VAL A 181 -13.34 -6.41 1.56
C VAL A 181 -12.68 -7.13 0.40
N VAL A 182 -12.36 -8.40 0.60
CA VAL A 182 -11.75 -9.31 -0.38
C VAL A 182 -12.66 -10.52 -0.55
N ASP A 183 -12.74 -11.09 -1.74
CA ASP A 183 -13.38 -12.40 -1.93
C ASP A 183 -12.32 -13.47 -2.14
N PHE A 184 -12.32 -14.46 -1.24
CA PHE A 184 -11.39 -15.57 -1.29
C PHE A 184 -11.56 -16.41 -2.56
N ASN A 185 -12.78 -16.53 -3.10
CA ASN A 185 -13.01 -17.36 -4.28
C ASN A 185 -12.36 -16.77 -5.53
N THR A 186 -12.35 -15.44 -5.66
CA THR A 186 -11.72 -14.74 -6.78
C THR A 186 -10.26 -14.37 -6.50
N GLY A 187 -9.87 -14.34 -5.22
CA GLY A 187 -8.55 -13.90 -4.76
C GLY A 187 -8.33 -12.39 -4.92
N LYS A 188 -9.41 -11.60 -5.08
CA LYS A 188 -9.36 -10.18 -5.47
C LYS A 188 -10.03 -9.28 -4.45
N VAL A 189 -9.59 -8.01 -4.42
CA VAL A 189 -10.24 -6.95 -3.66
C VAL A 189 -11.63 -6.67 -4.24
N GLU A 190 -12.68 -6.83 -3.45
CA GLU A 190 -14.04 -6.47 -3.83
C GLU A 190 -14.37 -5.01 -3.54
N SER A 191 -13.87 -4.45 -2.43
CA SER A 191 -14.12 -3.05 -2.07
C SER A 191 -13.01 -2.46 -1.23
N VAL A 192 -12.83 -1.15 -1.40
CA VAL A 192 -11.95 -0.29 -0.62
C VAL A 192 -12.79 0.92 -0.19
N ASN A 193 -12.93 1.16 1.10
CA ASN A 193 -13.81 2.20 1.65
C ASN A 193 -13.09 3.06 2.69
N SER A 194 -12.60 4.23 2.28
CA SER A 194 -11.96 5.20 3.18
C SER A 194 -12.94 5.86 4.16
N ALA A 195 -14.24 5.92 3.83
CA ALA A 195 -15.26 6.45 4.72
C ALA A 195 -15.52 5.56 5.94
N ALA A 196 -15.05 4.30 5.93
CA ALA A 196 -15.09 3.41 7.09
C ALA A 196 -14.01 3.73 8.14
N LEU A 197 -12.91 4.38 7.75
CA LEU A 197 -11.76 4.62 8.63
C LEU A 197 -12.09 5.42 9.91
N PRO A 198 -12.92 6.49 9.88
CA PRO A 198 -13.24 7.25 11.08
C PRO A 198 -14.00 6.43 12.15
N ASN A 199 -14.68 5.36 11.75
CA ASN A 199 -15.44 4.48 12.65
C ASN A 199 -14.64 3.22 13.05
N LEU A 200 -13.44 3.05 12.49
CA LEU A 200 -12.58 1.92 12.78
C LEU A 200 -12.00 2.05 14.20
N GLN A 201 -12.10 1.00 14.99
CA GLN A 201 -11.45 0.95 16.29
C GLN A 201 -9.94 0.73 16.09
N ILE A 202 -9.16 1.78 16.41
CA ILE A 202 -7.70 1.78 16.38
C ILE A 202 -7.19 2.03 17.79
N TYR A 203 -6.30 1.17 18.28
CA TYR A 203 -5.70 1.31 19.61
C TYR A 203 -4.26 0.83 19.60
N ASP A 204 -3.44 1.40 20.49
CA ASP A 204 -2.03 1.05 20.64
C ASP A 204 -1.88 0.22 21.93
N HIS A 205 -1.22 -0.94 21.86
CA HIS A 205 -0.98 -1.83 23.00
C HIS A 205 0.37 -2.54 22.90
#